data_AF-A0A7C1NP83-F1
#
_entry.id   AF-A0A7C1NP83-F1
#
_cell.length_a   1.000
_cell.length_b   1.000
_cell.length_c   1.000
_cell.angle_alpha   90.00
_cell.angle_beta   90.00
_cell.angle_gamma   90.00
#
_symmetry.space_group_name_H-M   'P 1'
#
loop_
_entity.id
_entity.type
_entity.pdbx_description
1 polymer ?
#
loop_
_entity_poly.entity_id
_entity_poly.type
_entity_poly.pdbx_seq_one_letter_code
_entity_poly.pdbx_strand_id
1 'polypeptide(L)'
;MLTSGVSIEELQLISEHEHEILMLVRDIRQVFEDHFDRTWMALVIDGLPIDFRTIREIRELVSITAFHPGDERAIQAGVTELESFILHVRRYLLPVIKERLGVSWLLPHRRVQDKTKYLLRRLVVYTFPYNLEKLTFLTARLKSRLYYLYPEL
;
A
#
# COMPACT_ATOMS: atom_id res chain seq x y z
N MET A 1 -43.69 12.56 2.81
CA MET A 1 -43.61 14.01 3.16
C MET A 1 -42.75 14.09 4.40
N LEU A 2 -41.52 14.59 4.44
CA LEU A 2 -40.75 15.50 3.58
C LEU A 2 -39.38 14.88 3.33
N THR A 3 -38.89 14.99 2.10
CA THR A 3 -37.50 14.72 1.73
C THR A 3 -36.59 15.64 2.54
N SER A 4 -35.75 15.07 3.39
CA SER A 4 -34.62 15.76 4.02
C SER A 4 -33.69 16.23 2.89
N GLY A 5 -33.88 17.48 2.46
CA GLY A 5 -33.09 18.08 1.40
C GLY A 5 -31.70 18.36 1.93
N VAL A 6 -30.76 17.47 1.63
CA VAL A 6 -29.33 17.76 1.76
C VAL A 6 -29.06 19.03 0.95
N SER A 7 -28.50 20.04 1.60
CA SER A 7 -28.20 21.32 0.96
C SER A 7 -27.15 21.13 -0.14
N ILE A 8 -27.14 22.00 -1.15
CA ILE A 8 -26.16 21.95 -2.25
C ILE A 8 -24.72 22.05 -1.70
N GLU A 9 -24.53 22.79 -0.63
CA GLU A 9 -23.25 22.97 0.06
C GLU A 9 -22.77 21.67 0.72
N GLU A 10 -23.66 20.91 1.36
CA GLU A 10 -23.34 19.60 1.94
C GLU A 10 -22.98 18.57 0.87
N LEU A 11 -23.69 18.57 -0.27
CA LEU A 11 -23.36 17.69 -1.40
C LEU A 11 -22.00 18.02 -2.03
N GLN A 12 -21.65 19.29 -2.13
CA GLN A 12 -20.34 19.73 -2.61
C GLN A 12 -19.22 19.30 -1.67
N LEU A 13 -19.41 19.48 -0.36
CA LEU A 13 -18.43 19.09 0.66
C LEU A 13 -18.18 17.57 0.64
N ILE A 14 -19.24 16.76 0.54
CA ILE A 14 -19.14 15.30 0.42
C ILE A 14 -18.35 14.94 -0.85
N SER A 15 -18.68 15.55 -1.99
CA SER A 15 -17.98 15.30 -3.24
C SER A 15 -16.48 15.64 -3.18
N GLU A 16 -16.10 16.73 -2.51
CA GLU A 16 -14.70 17.10 -2.30
C GLU A 16 -13.96 16.08 -1.43
N HIS A 17 -14.62 15.58 -0.39
CA HIS A 17 -14.08 14.59 0.53
C HIS A 17 -13.89 13.21 -0.13
N GLU A 18 -14.86 12.76 -0.91
CA GLU A 18 -14.77 11.55 -1.74
C GLU A 18 -13.63 11.66 -2.77
N HIS A 19 -13.49 12.84 -3.39
CA HIS A 19 -12.40 13.11 -4.32
C HIS A 19 -11.02 13.00 -3.64
N GLU A 20 -10.88 13.50 -2.41
CA GLU A 20 -9.62 13.37 -1.66
C GLU A 20 -9.29 11.90 -1.33
N ILE A 21 -10.28 11.09 -0.95
CA ILE A 21 -10.10 9.64 -0.76
C ILE A 21 -9.57 9.01 -2.04
N LEU A 22 -10.19 9.29 -3.19
CA LEU A 22 -9.76 8.73 -4.48
C LEU A 22 -8.35 9.16 -4.86
N MET A 23 -7.97 10.40 -4.57
CA MET A 23 -6.61 10.89 -4.79
C MET A 23 -5.60 10.14 -3.91
N LEU A 24 -5.93 9.88 -2.64
CA LEU A 24 -5.09 9.09 -1.74
C LEU A 24 -4.97 7.63 -2.22
N VAL A 25 -6.08 7.00 -2.63
CA VAL A 25 -6.07 5.64 -3.20
C VAL A 25 -5.20 5.58 -4.46
N ARG A 26 -5.29 6.57 -5.34
CA ARG A 26 -4.45 6.67 -6.54
C ARG A 26 -2.97 6.80 -6.21
N ASP A 27 -2.62 7.63 -5.23
CA ASP A 27 -1.23 7.81 -4.82
C ASP A 27 -0.68 6.55 -4.13
N ILE A 28 -1.51 5.83 -3.37
CA ILE A 28 -1.18 4.51 -2.80
C ILE A 28 -0.98 3.49 -3.92
N ARG A 29 -1.88 3.43 -4.90
CA ARG A 29 -1.77 2.55 -6.09
C ARG A 29 -0.42 2.71 -6.74
N GLN A 30 -0.04 3.95 -7.04
CA GLN A 30 1.23 4.22 -7.71
C GLN A 30 2.42 3.66 -6.92
N VAL A 31 2.49 3.97 -5.62
CA VAL A 31 3.59 3.48 -4.77
C VAL A 31 3.59 1.97 -4.64
N PHE A 32 2.41 1.37 -4.44
CA PHE A 32 2.25 -0.07 -4.28
C PHE A 32 2.63 -0.82 -5.56
N GLU A 33 2.06 -0.45 -6.70
CA GLU A 33 2.30 -1.13 -7.97
C GLU A 33 3.75 -0.95 -8.49
N ASP A 34 4.34 0.23 -8.30
CA ASP A 34 5.70 0.52 -8.78
C ASP A 34 6.78 -0.21 -7.97
N HIS A 35 6.52 -0.45 -6.67
CA HIS A 35 7.58 -0.87 -5.74
C HIS A 35 7.30 -2.17 -4.99
N PHE A 36 6.04 -2.53 -4.79
CA PHE A 36 5.65 -3.65 -3.93
C PHE A 36 4.89 -4.74 -4.71
N ASP A 37 4.15 -4.40 -5.77
CA ASP A 37 3.46 -5.40 -6.61
C ASP A 37 4.30 -5.86 -7.81
N ARG A 38 5.56 -6.21 -7.54
CA ARG A 38 6.52 -6.63 -8.55
C ARG A 38 6.84 -8.12 -8.38
N THR A 39 7.18 -8.80 -9.46
CA THR A 39 7.56 -10.23 -9.43
C THR A 39 8.68 -10.52 -8.42
N TRP A 40 9.64 -9.62 -8.26
CA TRP A 40 10.72 -9.80 -7.29
C TRP A 40 10.22 -9.74 -5.84
N MET A 41 9.14 -8.98 -5.56
CA MET A 41 8.58 -8.87 -4.22
C MET A 41 8.01 -10.22 -3.77
N ALA A 42 7.26 -10.89 -4.66
CA ALA A 42 6.73 -12.23 -4.41
C ALA A 42 7.84 -13.23 -4.02
N LEU A 43 9.01 -13.15 -4.64
CA LEU A 43 10.16 -14.00 -4.32
C LEU A 43 10.77 -13.70 -2.94
N VAL A 44 10.78 -12.43 -2.52
CA VAL A 44 11.41 -12.04 -1.25
C VAL A 44 10.45 -12.10 -0.07
N ILE A 45 9.13 -12.08 -0.28
CA ILE A 45 8.16 -12.28 0.80
C ILE A 45 7.87 -13.75 1.09
N ASP A 46 8.39 -14.68 0.28
CA ASP A 46 8.22 -16.10 0.54
C ASP A 46 8.73 -16.49 1.94
N GLY A 47 7.91 -17.23 2.67
CA GLY A 47 8.12 -17.59 4.07
C GLY A 47 7.96 -16.45 5.09
N LEU A 48 7.39 -15.29 4.70
CA LEU A 48 6.98 -14.23 5.64
C LEU A 48 5.50 -14.40 6.03
N PRO A 49 5.04 -13.84 7.16
CA PRO A 49 3.62 -13.84 7.54
C PRO A 49 2.81 -12.82 6.74
N ILE A 50 2.94 -12.87 5.41
CA ILE A 50 2.18 -12.07 4.45
C ILE A 50 1.46 -13.08 3.56
N ASP A 51 0.15 -13.19 3.72
CA ASP A 51 -0.63 -14.16 2.97
C ASP A 51 -1.17 -13.58 1.64
N PHE A 52 -1.65 -14.48 0.78
CA PHE A 52 -2.22 -14.11 -0.51
C PHE A 52 -3.49 -13.26 -0.39
N ARG A 53 -4.23 -13.40 0.73
CA ARG A 53 -5.44 -12.61 0.97
C ARG A 53 -5.04 -11.16 1.19
N THR A 54 -4.06 -10.86 2.04
CA THR A 54 -3.54 -9.50 2.25
C THR A 54 -3.18 -8.83 0.91
N ILE A 55 -2.44 -9.51 0.05
CA ILE A 55 -2.07 -8.94 -1.26
C ILE A 55 -3.29 -8.71 -2.15
N ARG A 56 -4.27 -9.63 -2.14
CA ARG A 56 -5.51 -9.49 -2.90
C ARG A 56 -6.34 -8.28 -2.43
N GLU A 57 -6.56 -8.14 -1.13
CA GLU A 57 -7.34 -7.04 -0.55
C GLU A 57 -6.67 -5.67 -0.83
N ILE A 58 -5.34 -5.61 -0.79
CA ILE A 58 -4.60 -4.40 -1.18
C ILE A 58 -4.82 -4.10 -2.67
N ARG A 59 -4.77 -5.11 -3.54
CA ARG A 59 -5.06 -4.95 -4.98
C ARG A 59 -6.48 -4.49 -5.24
N GLU A 60 -7.46 -5.02 -4.50
CA GLU A 60 -8.85 -4.58 -4.57
C GLU A 60 -8.97 -3.10 -4.19
N LEU A 61 -8.39 -2.68 -3.07
CA LEU A 61 -8.32 -1.26 -2.67
C LEU A 61 -7.68 -0.40 -3.76
N VAL A 62 -6.48 -0.77 -4.23
CA VAL A 62 -5.80 0.06 -5.21
C VAL A 62 -6.50 0.05 -6.56
N SER A 63 -7.35 -0.92 -6.87
CA SER A 63 -8.13 -0.93 -8.12
C SER A 63 -9.30 0.07 -8.14
N ILE A 64 -9.70 0.62 -6.99
CA ILE A 64 -10.83 1.56 -6.87
C ILE A 64 -10.54 2.84 -7.65
N THR A 65 -11.35 3.14 -8.67
CA THR A 65 -11.25 4.35 -9.51
C THR A 65 -12.41 5.33 -9.33
N ALA A 66 -13.46 4.91 -8.65
CA ALA A 66 -14.63 5.71 -8.33
C ALA A 66 -15.09 5.32 -6.92
N PHE A 67 -15.66 6.28 -6.20
CA PHE A 67 -16.14 6.08 -4.84
C PHE A 67 -17.67 6.03 -4.89
N HIS A 68 -18.25 4.93 -4.43
CA HIS A 68 -19.68 4.72 -4.36
C HIS A 68 -20.13 4.55 -2.91
N PRO A 69 -21.36 4.99 -2.56
CA PRO A 69 -21.92 4.74 -1.23
C PRO A 69 -21.89 3.25 -0.89
N GLY A 70 -21.27 2.89 0.24
CA GLY A 70 -21.08 1.50 0.66
C GLY A 70 -19.66 0.96 0.46
N ASP A 71 -18.80 1.66 -0.29
CA ASP A 71 -17.40 1.26 -0.52
C ASP A 71 -16.51 1.47 0.72
N GLU A 72 -16.99 2.17 1.75
CA GLU A 72 -16.20 2.60 2.90
C GLU A 72 -15.60 1.40 3.65
N ARG A 73 -16.39 0.34 3.82
CA ARG A 73 -15.94 -0.89 4.49
C ARG A 73 -14.90 -1.66 3.66
N ALA A 74 -15.02 -1.63 2.33
CA ALA A 74 -14.03 -2.25 1.45
C ALA A 74 -12.72 -1.47 1.53
N ILE A 75 -12.78 -0.13 1.54
CA ILE A 75 -11.60 0.73 1.71
C ILE A 75 -10.96 0.50 3.08
N GLN A 76 -11.76 0.41 4.15
CA GLN A 76 -11.28 0.11 5.49
C GLN A 76 -10.57 -1.25 5.57
N ALA A 77 -11.13 -2.29 4.94
CA ALA A 77 -10.51 -3.60 4.88
C ALA A 77 -9.15 -3.53 4.16
N GLY A 78 -9.09 -2.86 3.01
CA GLY A 78 -7.85 -2.62 2.29
C GLY A 78 -6.81 -1.82 3.09
N VAL A 79 -7.23 -0.79 3.83
CA VAL A 79 -6.37 -0.02 4.74
C VAL A 79 -5.79 -0.91 5.84
N THR A 80 -6.62 -1.77 6.43
CA THR A 80 -6.20 -2.72 7.48
C THR A 80 -5.14 -3.69 6.95
N GLU A 81 -5.35 -4.22 5.74
CA GLU A 81 -4.42 -5.15 5.09
C GLU A 81 -3.12 -4.43 4.66
N LEU A 82 -3.19 -3.16 4.22
CA LEU A 82 -2.00 -2.32 4.01
C LEU A 82 -1.19 -2.11 5.29
N GLU A 83 -1.85 -1.78 6.41
CA GLU A 83 -1.17 -1.62 7.71
C GLU A 83 -0.47 -2.91 8.15
N SER A 84 -1.15 -4.05 8.01
CA SER A 84 -0.60 -5.39 8.26
C SER A 84 0.62 -5.68 7.37
N PHE A 85 0.50 -5.43 6.06
CA PHE A 85 1.58 -5.58 5.10
C PHE A 85 2.80 -4.72 5.45
N ILE A 86 2.59 -3.42 5.73
CA ILE A 86 3.65 -2.49 6.13
C ILE A 86 4.36 -2.99 7.38
N LEU A 87 3.59 -3.42 8.40
CA LEU A 87 4.13 -3.94 9.65
C LEU A 87 5.02 -5.17 9.40
N HIS A 88 4.53 -6.13 8.61
CA HIS A 88 5.25 -7.37 8.33
C HIS A 88 6.49 -7.14 7.45
N VAL A 89 6.39 -6.29 6.44
CA VAL A 89 7.54 -5.87 5.62
C VAL A 89 8.60 -5.19 6.49
N ARG A 90 8.19 -4.25 7.35
CA ARG A 90 9.11 -3.51 8.23
C ARG A 90 9.78 -4.44 9.24
N ARG A 91 9.04 -5.38 9.82
CA ARG A 91 9.52 -6.28 10.88
C ARG A 91 10.36 -7.44 10.35
N TYR A 92 9.96 -8.04 9.24
CA TYR A 92 10.52 -9.31 8.78
C TYR A 92 11.30 -9.24 7.48
N LEU A 93 10.96 -8.34 6.56
CA LEU A 93 11.65 -8.22 5.27
C LEU A 93 12.79 -7.20 5.34
N LEU A 94 12.52 -5.99 5.84
CA LEU A 94 13.46 -4.88 5.85
C LEU A 94 14.82 -5.23 6.48
N PRO A 95 14.91 -5.98 7.61
CA PRO A 95 16.19 -6.33 8.20
C PRO A 95 17.04 -7.28 7.35
N VAL A 96 16.43 -8.04 6.43
CA VAL A 96 17.07 -9.12 5.65
C VAL A 96 16.95 -8.91 4.13
N ILE A 97 16.50 -7.74 3.69
CA ILE A 97 16.22 -7.43 2.27
C ILE A 97 17.48 -7.59 1.41
N LYS A 98 18.66 -7.27 1.95
CA LYS A 98 19.95 -7.39 1.23
C LYS A 98 20.29 -8.85 0.93
N GLU A 99 20.06 -9.73 1.90
CA GLU A 99 20.27 -11.17 1.81
C GLU A 99 19.26 -11.78 0.85
N ARG A 100 17.98 -11.43 1.00
CA ARG A 100 16.89 -11.94 0.14
C ARG A 100 17.03 -11.49 -1.31
N LEU A 101 17.59 -10.30 -1.56
CA LEU A 101 17.91 -9.83 -2.90
C LEU A 101 19.27 -10.30 -3.43
N GLY A 102 20.07 -11.03 -2.65
CA GLY A 102 21.38 -11.52 -3.08
C GLY A 102 22.39 -10.41 -3.36
N VAL A 103 22.26 -9.27 -2.67
CA VAL A 103 23.19 -8.13 -2.73
C VAL A 103 24.01 -7.96 -1.45
N SER A 104 23.76 -8.78 -0.43
CA SER A 104 24.56 -8.80 0.79
C SER A 104 25.97 -9.33 0.53
N TRP A 105 26.96 -8.67 1.12
CA TRP A 105 28.36 -9.11 1.02
C TRP A 105 28.64 -10.33 1.91
N LEU A 106 27.83 -10.53 2.95
CA LEU A 106 28.02 -11.55 3.99
C LEU A 106 27.74 -12.98 3.50
N LEU A 107 26.98 -13.14 2.41
CA LEU A 107 26.62 -14.45 1.84
C LEU A 107 27.03 -14.54 0.35
N PRO A 108 28.32 -14.72 0.04
CA PRO A 108 28.84 -14.68 -1.33
C PRO A 108 28.23 -15.75 -2.24
N HIS A 109 27.86 -16.92 -1.70
CA HIS A 109 27.27 -18.03 -2.45
C HIS A 109 25.87 -17.75 -3.02
N ARG A 110 25.18 -16.68 -2.57
CA ARG A 110 23.84 -16.28 -3.04
C ARG A 110 23.88 -14.98 -3.87
N ARG A 111 25.06 -14.53 -4.29
CA ARG A 111 25.20 -13.29 -5.04
C ARG A 111 24.70 -13.43 -6.47
N VAL A 112 24.07 -12.37 -6.94
CA VAL A 112 23.73 -12.21 -8.35
C VAL A 112 25.02 -12.02 -9.15
N GLN A 113 25.29 -12.94 -10.08
CA GLN A 113 26.50 -12.88 -10.93
C GLN A 113 26.37 -11.82 -12.05
N ASP A 114 25.16 -11.57 -12.50
CA ASP A 114 24.86 -10.54 -13.51
C ASP A 114 24.98 -9.13 -12.89
N LYS A 115 25.91 -8.34 -13.44
CA LYS A 115 26.23 -6.99 -12.95
C LYS A 115 25.03 -6.02 -13.03
N THR A 116 24.24 -6.11 -14.09
CA THR A 116 23.06 -5.24 -14.29
C THR A 116 21.99 -5.58 -13.27
N LYS A 117 21.67 -6.87 -13.10
CA LYS A 117 20.71 -7.34 -12.09
C LYS A 117 21.18 -7.00 -10.67
N TYR A 118 22.47 -7.11 -10.39
CA TYR A 118 23.05 -6.71 -9.10
C TYR A 118 22.84 -5.22 -8.82
N LEU A 119 23.12 -4.35 -9.80
CA LEU A 119 22.91 -2.90 -9.66
C LEU A 119 21.43 -2.56 -9.44
N LEU A 120 20.53 -3.14 -10.23
CA LEU A 120 19.08 -2.92 -10.06
C LEU A 120 18.60 -3.34 -8.67
N ARG A 121 19.01 -4.50 -8.17
CA ARG A 121 18.64 -4.95 -6.82
C ARG A 121 19.24 -4.08 -5.72
N ARG A 122 20.44 -3.53 -5.92
CA ARG A 122 21.02 -2.55 -4.99
C ARG A 122 20.22 -1.25 -4.95
N LEU A 123 19.75 -0.78 -6.11
CA LEU A 123 18.86 0.38 -6.17
C LEU A 123 17.57 0.10 -5.41
N VAL A 124 16.95 -1.07 -5.61
CA VAL A 124 15.78 -1.50 -4.84
C VAL A 124 16.06 -1.44 -3.34
N VAL A 125 17.14 -2.08 -2.84
CA VAL A 125 17.50 -2.02 -1.42
C VAL A 125 17.65 -0.58 -0.91
N TYR A 126 18.24 0.30 -1.71
CA TYR A 126 18.47 1.68 -1.32
C TYR A 126 17.17 2.49 -1.22
N THR A 127 16.25 2.31 -2.17
CA THR A 127 14.97 3.04 -2.20
C THR A 127 13.88 2.40 -1.36
N PHE A 128 14.00 1.11 -1.02
CA PHE A 128 12.96 0.34 -0.34
C PHE A 128 12.48 0.96 0.99
N PRO A 129 13.37 1.40 1.91
CA PRO A 129 12.92 2.02 3.16
C PRO A 129 12.10 3.30 2.91
N TYR A 130 12.55 4.15 1.99
CA TYR A 130 11.85 5.38 1.63
C TYR A 130 10.47 5.10 1.04
N ASN A 131 10.37 4.13 0.12
CA ASN A 131 9.10 3.74 -0.48
C ASN A 131 8.14 3.15 0.56
N LEU A 132 8.66 2.42 1.55
CA LEU A 132 7.87 1.89 2.66
C LEU A 132 7.35 3.00 3.57
N GLU A 133 8.16 4.02 3.88
CA GLU A 133 7.69 5.19 4.62
C GLU A 133 6.65 5.98 3.83
N LYS A 134 6.83 6.14 2.52
CA LYS A 134 5.86 6.81 1.65
C LYS A 134 4.51 6.07 1.68
N LEU A 135 4.53 4.74 1.56
CA LEU A 135 3.32 3.91 1.67
C LEU A 135 2.69 4.02 3.05
N THR A 136 3.50 4.03 4.11
CA THR A 136 3.05 4.19 5.51
C THR A 136 2.30 5.51 5.69
N PHE A 137 2.89 6.62 5.24
CA PHE A 137 2.30 7.94 5.33
C PHE A 137 0.98 8.06 4.58
N LEU A 138 0.93 7.57 3.34
CA LEU A 138 -0.29 7.61 2.53
C LEU A 138 -1.41 6.74 3.14
N THR A 139 -1.07 5.56 3.64
CA THR A 139 -2.02 4.66 4.32
C THR A 139 -2.61 5.32 5.57
N ALA A 140 -1.76 5.94 6.40
CA ALA A 140 -2.20 6.66 7.59
C ALA A 140 -3.12 7.85 7.23
N ARG A 141 -2.80 8.60 6.16
CA ARG A 141 -3.66 9.69 5.67
C ARG A 141 -5.01 9.19 5.17
N LEU A 142 -5.03 8.12 4.38
CA LEU A 142 -6.28 7.50 3.92
C LEU A 142 -7.14 7.05 5.09
N LYS A 143 -6.53 6.38 6.07
CA LYS A 143 -7.20 5.97 7.31
C LYS A 143 -7.80 7.16 8.05
N SER A 144 -6.99 8.16 8.38
CA SER A 144 -7.47 9.35 9.09
C SER A 144 -8.61 10.05 8.34
N ARG A 145 -8.53 10.12 7.01
CA ARG A 145 -9.58 10.75 6.21
C ARG A 145 -10.87 9.92 6.19
N LEU A 146 -10.75 8.61 6.06
CA LEU A 146 -11.89 7.69 6.09
C LEU A 146 -12.64 7.77 7.43
N TYR A 147 -11.94 7.69 8.56
CA TYR A 147 -12.54 7.77 9.89
C TYR A 147 -13.11 9.16 10.23
N TYR A 148 -12.55 10.22 9.66
CA TYR A 148 -13.11 11.56 9.80
C TYR A 148 -14.49 11.67 9.13
N LEU A 149 -14.65 11.05 7.96
CA LEU A 149 -15.90 11.10 7.18
C LEU A 149 -16.91 10.05 7.62
N TYR A 150 -16.45 8.91 8.09
CA TYR A 150 -17.26 7.77 8.51
C TYR A 150 -16.82 7.31 9.91
N PRO A 151 -17.22 8.03 10.98
CA PRO A 151 -16.79 7.72 12.35
C PRO A 151 -17.30 6.38 12.89
N GLU A 152 -18.36 5.83 12.29
CA GLU A 152 -19.04 4.60 12.72
C GLU A 152 -18.39 3.31 12.17
N LEU A 153 -17.25 3.42 11.48
CA LEU A 153 -16.49 2.28 10.92
C LEU A 153 -15.64 1.53 11.95
#